data_AF-A0A4R5BW30-F1
#
_entry.id   AF-A0A4R5BW30-F1
#
_cell.length_a   1.000
_cell.length_b   1.000
_cell.length_c   1.000
_cell.angle_alpha   90.00
_cell.angle_beta   90.00
_cell.angle_gamma   90.00
#
_symmetry.space_group_name_H-M   'P 1'
#
loop_
_entity.id
_entity.type
_entity.pdbx_description
1 polymer ?
#
loop_
_entity_poly.entity_id
_entity_poly.type
_entity_poly.pdbx_seq_one_letter_code
_entity_poly.pdbx_strand_id
1 'polypeptide(L)'
;MTEAVSAPAVAVPRLAFGIGPDGTYTRFGQTAAFVLGLLTTFAFLPLVVVAALLYARAEVRFAEDPARARTLVNWSWLSITVPVVIAVVGVALVAATR
;
A
#
# COMPACT_ATOMS: atom_id res chain seq x y z
N MET A 1 -17.17 -2.99 57.14
CA MET A 1 -16.21 -2.27 56.28
C MET A 1 -15.79 -3.25 55.19
N THR A 2 -16.52 -3.28 54.07
CA THR A 2 -16.26 -4.19 52.95
C THR A 2 -15.42 -3.44 51.93
N GLU A 3 -14.12 -3.75 51.85
CA GLU A 3 -13.26 -3.25 50.79
C GLU A 3 -13.75 -3.78 49.45
N ALA A 4 -14.19 -2.87 48.58
CA ALA A 4 -14.40 -3.18 47.18
C ALA A 4 -13.02 -3.39 46.55
N VAL A 5 -12.64 -4.65 46.33
CA VAL A 5 -11.46 -5.00 45.52
C VAL A 5 -11.69 -4.46 44.11
N SER A 6 -10.99 -3.37 43.76
CA SER A 6 -10.88 -2.91 42.37
C SER A 6 -10.21 -4.00 41.55
N ALA A 7 -10.99 -4.72 40.75
CA ALA A 7 -10.45 -5.63 39.76
C ALA A 7 -9.53 -4.85 38.78
N PRO A 8 -8.36 -5.41 38.41
CA PRO A 8 -7.49 -4.77 37.44
C PRO A 8 -8.26 -4.60 36.12
N ALA A 9 -8.27 -3.39 35.58
CA ALA A 9 -8.83 -3.12 34.26
C ALA A 9 -8.06 -3.96 33.23
N VAL A 10 -8.68 -5.04 32.75
CA VAL A 10 -8.13 -5.86 31.66
C VAL A 10 -8.04 -4.95 30.44
N ALA A 11 -6.83 -4.70 29.95
CA ALA A 11 -6.62 -3.96 28.72
C ALA A 11 -7.32 -4.72 27.58
N VAL A 12 -8.45 -4.19 27.12
CA VAL A 12 -9.18 -4.77 25.99
C VAL A 12 -8.24 -4.73 24.78
N PRO A 13 -7.90 -5.87 24.16
CA PRO A 13 -7.01 -5.89 23.01
C PRO A 13 -7.54 -4.93 21.94
N ARG A 14 -6.70 -3.99 21.48
CA ARG A 14 -7.06 -3.08 20.38
C ARG A 14 -7.24 -3.93 19.13
N LEU A 15 -8.50 -4.32 18.84
CA LEU A 15 -8.82 -5.12 17.67
C LEU A 15 -8.34 -4.39 16.42
N ALA A 16 -7.58 -5.10 15.59
CA ALA A 16 -7.15 -4.58 14.30
C ALA A 16 -8.38 -4.23 13.45
N PHE A 17 -8.29 -3.17 12.66
CA PHE A 17 -9.39 -2.72 11.81
C PHE A 17 -9.93 -3.86 10.96
N GLY A 18 -11.24 -4.13 11.06
CA GLY A 18 -11.90 -5.18 10.31
C GLY A 18 -11.78 -6.60 10.88
N ILE A 19 -11.10 -6.80 12.01
CA ILE A 19 -10.94 -8.11 12.68
C ILE A 19 -11.89 -8.20 13.89
N GLY A 20 -12.56 -9.35 14.04
CA GLY A 20 -13.45 -9.68 15.16
C GLY A 20 -12.71 -10.26 16.37
N PRO A 21 -13.41 -10.42 17.51
CA PRO A 21 -12.81 -10.90 18.78
C PRO A 21 -12.29 -12.34 18.72
N ASP A 22 -12.77 -13.12 17.75
CA ASP A 22 -12.32 -14.46 17.40
C ASP A 22 -11.09 -14.47 16.48
N GLY A 23 -10.58 -13.29 16.09
CA GLY A 23 -9.44 -13.15 15.19
C GLY A 23 -9.77 -13.31 13.70
N THR A 24 -11.04 -13.53 13.35
CA THR A 24 -11.46 -13.61 11.95
C THR A 24 -11.80 -12.24 11.39
N TYR A 25 -11.82 -12.09 10.06
CA TYR A 25 -12.34 -10.86 9.46
C TYR A 25 -13.83 -10.72 9.74
N THR A 26 -14.25 -9.55 10.19
CA THR A 26 -15.65 -9.12 10.08
C THR A 26 -16.04 -9.07 8.59
N ARG A 27 -17.33 -9.21 8.26
CA ARG A 27 -17.80 -9.09 6.85
C ARG A 27 -17.30 -7.81 6.19
N PHE A 28 -17.34 -6.70 6.92
CA PHE A 28 -16.83 -5.41 6.45
C PHE A 28 -15.32 -5.45 6.21
N GLY A 29 -14.54 -5.99 7.15
CA GLY A 29 -13.09 -6.14 7.02
C GLY A 29 -12.69 -6.99 5.81
N GLN A 30 -13.41 -8.09 5.57
CA GLN A 30 -13.19 -8.95 4.41
C GLN A 30 -13.49 -8.23 3.09
N THR A 31 -14.62 -7.52 3.00
CA THR A 31 -14.96 -6.74 1.80
C THR A 31 -13.94 -5.63 1.54
N ALA A 32 -13.54 -4.90 2.59
CA ALA A 32 -12.55 -3.84 2.46
C ALA A 32 -11.19 -4.41 2.00
N ALA A 33 -10.72 -5.49 2.61
CA ALA A 33 -9.47 -6.15 2.23
C ALA A 33 -9.50 -6.64 0.77
N PHE A 34 -10.61 -7.23 0.33
CA PHE A 34 -10.79 -7.68 -1.05
C PHE A 34 -10.74 -6.50 -2.03
N VAL A 35 -11.52 -5.45 -1.79
CA VAL A 35 -11.56 -4.27 -2.67
C VAL A 35 -10.18 -3.59 -2.74
N LEU A 36 -9.51 -3.41 -1.61
CA LEU A 36 -8.15 -2.87 -1.57
C LEU A 36 -7.16 -3.75 -2.34
N GLY A 37 -7.20 -5.06 -2.16
CA GLY A 37 -6.36 -6.00 -2.89
C GLY A 37 -6.61 -5.94 -4.41
N LEU A 38 -7.88 -5.84 -4.81
CA LEU A 38 -8.28 -5.74 -6.21
C LEU A 38 -7.79 -4.44 -6.84
N LEU A 39 -8.04 -3.30 -6.20
CA LEU A 39 -7.58 -1.99 -6.65
C LEU A 39 -6.05 -1.95 -6.76
N THR A 40 -5.35 -2.52 -5.78
CA THR A 40 -3.89 -2.63 -5.79
C THR A 40 -3.41 -3.45 -6.99
N THR A 41 -4.05 -4.60 -7.25
CA THR A 41 -3.68 -5.45 -8.38
C THR A 41 -3.87 -4.72 -9.71
N PHE A 42 -5.03 -4.09 -9.92
CA PHE A 42 -5.32 -3.37 -11.16
C PHE A 42 -4.52 -2.08 -11.35
N ALA A 43 -4.07 -1.42 -10.27
CA ALA A 43 -3.26 -0.23 -10.39
C ALA A 43 -1.77 -0.55 -10.56
N PHE A 44 -1.20 -1.38 -9.68
CA PHE A 44 0.25 -1.56 -9.60
C PHE A 44 0.77 -2.54 -10.65
N LEU A 45 0.04 -3.62 -10.97
CA LEU A 45 0.53 -4.61 -11.94
C LEU A 45 0.72 -3.99 -13.34
N PRO A 46 -0.24 -3.24 -13.91
CA PRO A 46 -0.02 -2.59 -15.20
C PRO A 46 1.10 -1.55 -15.17
N LEU A 47 1.24 -0.80 -14.07
CA LEU A 47 2.30 0.19 -13.93
C LEU A 47 3.70 -0.44 -13.94
N VAL A 48 3.87 -1.59 -13.28
CA VAL A 48 5.13 -2.35 -13.33
C VAL A 48 5.44 -2.81 -14.75
N VAL A 49 4.44 -3.32 -15.47
CA VAL A 49 4.60 -3.73 -16.88
C VAL A 49 4.99 -2.55 -17.75
N VAL A 50 4.31 -1.41 -17.62
CA VAL A 50 4.63 -0.18 -18.35
C VAL A 50 6.05 0.29 -18.04
N ALA A 51 6.46 0.28 -16.76
CA ALA A 51 7.80 0.66 -16.36
C ALA A 51 8.87 -0.25 -17.02
N ALA A 52 8.65 -1.57 -17.04
CA ALA A 52 9.55 -2.52 -17.68
C ALA A 52 9.67 -2.28 -19.19
N LEU A 53 8.55 -2.01 -19.87
CA LEU A 53 8.55 -1.71 -21.31
C LEU A 53 9.27 -0.40 -21.62
N LEU A 54 9.05 0.65 -20.83
CA LEU A 54 9.74 1.94 -21.00
C LEU A 54 11.25 1.80 -20.81
N TYR A 55 11.67 1.01 -19.82
CA TYR A 55 13.07 0.72 -19.57
C TYR A 55 13.71 -0.04 -20.74
N ALA A 56 13.10 -1.14 -21.19
CA ALA A 56 13.59 -1.92 -22.33
C ALA A 56 13.67 -1.08 -23.62
N ARG A 57 12.71 -0.18 -23.84
CA ARG A 57 12.73 0.75 -24.99
C ARG A 57 13.82 1.81 -24.86
N ALA A 58 14.16 2.23 -23.65
CA ALA A 58 15.27 3.14 -23.41
C ALA A 58 16.60 2.50 -23.79
N GLU A 59 16.80 1.23 -23.45
CA GLU A 59 18.03 0.48 -23.74
C GLU A 59 18.38 0.52 -25.24
N VAL A 60 17.39 0.25 -26.09
CA VAL A 60 17.56 0.28 -27.55
C VAL A 60 17.84 1.70 -28.07
N ARG A 61 17.36 2.74 -27.38
CA ARG A 61 17.50 4.13 -27.83
C ARG A 61 18.77 4.83 -27.38
N PHE A 62 19.53 4.30 -26.42
CA PHE A 62 20.76 4.96 -25.96
C PHE A 62 21.79 5.16 -27.06
N ALA A 63 21.86 4.25 -28.04
CA ALA A 63 22.80 4.33 -29.14
C ALA A 63 22.44 5.43 -30.18
N GLU A 64 21.16 5.76 -30.31
CA GLU A 64 20.64 6.67 -31.35
C GLU A 64 20.32 8.06 -30.79
N ASP A 65 19.67 8.11 -29.62
CA ASP A 65 19.18 9.33 -28.98
C ASP A 65 19.23 9.17 -27.45
N PRO A 66 20.37 9.53 -26.82
CA PRO A 66 20.55 9.38 -25.38
C PRO A 66 19.63 10.31 -24.57
N ALA A 67 19.19 11.43 -25.13
CA ALA A 67 18.29 12.35 -24.44
C ALA A 67 16.92 11.72 -24.28
N ARG A 68 16.38 11.13 -25.36
CA ARG A 68 15.10 10.41 -25.31
C ARG A 68 15.14 9.16 -24.46
N ALA A 69 16.25 8.41 -24.48
CA ALA A 69 16.44 7.25 -23.62
C ALA A 69 16.36 7.62 -22.13
N ARG A 70 17.03 8.70 -21.70
CA ARG A 70 16.93 9.22 -20.32
C ARG A 70 15.50 9.58 -19.94
N THR A 71 14.75 10.21 -20.84
CA THR A 71 13.34 10.52 -20.61
C THR A 71 12.51 9.26 -20.37
N LEU A 72 12.70 8.20 -21.16
CA LEU A 72 12.00 6.92 -20.97
C LEU A 72 12.35 6.25 -19.64
N VAL A 73 13.62 6.31 -19.23
CA VAL A 73 14.06 5.83 -17.91
C VAL A 73 13.40 6.63 -16.78
N ASN A 74 13.36 7.96 -16.89
CA ASN A 74 12.70 8.80 -15.90
C ASN A 74 11.20 8.48 -15.79
N TRP A 75 10.53 8.22 -16.92
CA TRP A 75 9.12 7.78 -16.91
C TRP A 75 8.94 6.41 -16.26
N SER A 76 9.85 5.46 -16.51
CA SER A 76 9.84 4.16 -15.83
C SER A 76 9.95 4.32 -14.30
N TRP A 77 10.88 5.17 -13.83
CA TRP A 77 11.02 5.50 -12.41
C TRP A 77 9.76 6.15 -11.83
N LEU A 78 9.12 7.07 -12.57
CA LEU A 78 7.87 7.70 -12.12
C LEU A 78 6.74 6.69 -11.97
N SER A 79 6.58 5.76 -12.92
CA SER A 79 5.57 4.68 -12.86
C SER A 79 5.74 3.78 -11.64
N ILE A 80 6.96 3.62 -11.12
CA ILE A 80 7.24 2.83 -9.90
C ILE A 80 7.13 3.69 -8.64
N THR A 81 7.71 4.88 -8.64
CA THR A 81 7.90 5.69 -7.43
C THR A 81 6.61 6.35 -6.98
N VAL A 82 5.79 6.85 -7.91
CA VAL A 82 4.54 7.55 -7.55
C VAL A 82 3.59 6.65 -6.75
N PRO A 83 3.28 5.41 -7.17
CA PRO A 83 2.45 4.50 -6.37
C PRO A 83 3.04 4.18 -4.99
N VAL A 84 4.37 4.01 -4.89
CA VAL A 84 5.05 3.76 -3.61
C VAL A 84 4.91 4.96 -2.67
N VAL A 85 5.14 6.18 -3.16
CA VAL A 85 4.96 7.40 -2.37
C VAL A 85 3.52 7.56 -1.90
N ILE A 86 2.54 7.31 -2.79
CA ILE A 86 1.11 7.35 -2.41
C ILE A 86 0.83 6.33 -1.29
N ALA A 87 1.36 5.11 -1.41
CA ALA A 87 1.18 4.08 -0.37
C ALA A 87 1.81 4.50 0.97
N VAL A 88 3.04 5.04 0.96
CA VAL A 88 3.73 5.52 2.17
C VAL A 88 2.97 6.68 2.82
N VAL A 89 2.52 7.66 2.04
CA VAL A 89 1.71 8.79 2.53
C VAL A 89 0.39 8.29 3.11
N GLY A 90 -0.27 7.34 2.44
CA GLY A 90 -1.49 6.72 2.95
C GLY A 90 -1.29 6.05 4.31
N VAL A 91 -0.20 5.28 4.46
CA VAL A 91 0.16 4.66 5.74
C VAL A 91 0.45 5.72 6.81
N ALA A 92 1.19 6.78 6.49
CA ALA A 92 1.51 7.85 7.42
C ALA A 92 0.26 8.61 7.91
N LEU A 93 -0.67 8.93 7.02
CA LEU A 93 -1.95 9.57 7.37
C LEU A 93 -2.80 8.68 8.29
N VAL A 94 -2.86 7.37 8.00
CA VAL A 94 -3.56 6.41 8.87
C VAL A 94 -2.88 6.31 10.25
N ALA A 95 -1.54 6.33 10.30
CA ALA A 95 -0.81 6.32 11.56
C ALA A 95 -1.04 7.60 12.38
N ALA A 96 -1.09 8.77 11.74
CA ALA A 96 -1.30 10.06 12.41
C ALA A 96 -2.72 10.24 13.00
N THR A 97 -3.69 9.41 12.57
CA THR A 97 -5.10 9.47 12.99
C THR A 97 -5.48 8.39 14.01
N ARG A 98 -4.53 7.56 14.46
CA ARG A 98 -4.73 6.46 15.42
C ARG A 98 -4.08 6.74 16.77
#